data_AF-A0A7J7ZV18-F1
#
_entry.id   AF-A0A7J7ZV18-F1
#
_cell.length_a   1.000
_cell.length_b   1.000
_cell.length_c   1.000
_cell.angle_alpha   90.00
_cell.angle_beta   90.00
_cell.angle_gamma   90.00
#
_symmetry.space_group_name_H-M   'P 1'
#
loop_
_entity.id
_entity.type
_entity.pdbx_description
1 polymer ?
#
loop_
_entity_poly.entity_id
_entity_poly.type
_entity_poly.pdbx_seq_one_letter_code
_entity_poly.pdbx_strand_id
1 'polypeptide(L)'
;MASFFKKKTVDDVIKEQNRELRGTQRAISRDRAALERQEKQLELEIKKMAKIGNKEACRVLAKQLVQLRKQKTRTFAVSSKVTSMSTQTKVMNSQMKMAGAMSTTAKSMIHLMTSLMALTMKRKAKIL
;
A
#
# COMPACT_ATOMS: atom_id res chain seq x y z
N MET A 1 -2.59 26.96 20.59
CA MET A 1 -3.29 26.52 19.35
C MET A 1 -2.45 26.90 18.12
N ALA A 2 -1.24 26.38 17.97
CA ALA A 2 -0.35 26.79 16.86
C ALA A 2 0.46 25.59 16.35
N SER A 3 -0.19 24.64 15.67
CA SER A 3 0.52 23.66 14.84
C SER A 3 -0.35 22.93 13.81
N PHE A 4 -1.51 23.50 13.43
CA PHE A 4 -2.40 22.87 12.43
C PHE A 4 -1.98 23.12 10.97
N PHE A 5 -0.92 23.90 10.72
CA PHE A 5 -0.46 24.29 9.37
C PHE A 5 0.98 23.83 9.03
N LYS A 6 1.50 22.76 9.66
CA LYS A 6 2.74 22.13 9.19
C LYS A 6 2.43 21.32 7.93
N LYS A 7 3.00 21.70 6.78
CA LYS A 7 2.97 20.88 5.56
C LYS A 7 3.42 19.47 5.94
N LYS A 8 2.58 18.47 5.66
CA LYS A 8 2.85 17.06 5.92
C LYS A 8 4.24 16.73 5.40
N THR A 9 5.13 16.27 6.27
CA THR A 9 6.44 15.80 5.81
C THR A 9 6.23 14.54 4.97
N VAL A 10 7.15 14.25 4.05
CA VAL A 10 7.06 13.05 3.20
C VAL A 10 6.96 11.78 4.07
N ASP A 11 7.63 11.75 5.22
CA ASP A 11 7.53 10.67 6.20
C ASP A 11 6.12 10.52 6.80
N ASP A 12 5.43 11.62 7.08
CA ASP A 12 4.05 11.60 7.60
C ASP A 12 3.07 11.07 6.54
N VAL A 13 3.26 11.46 5.27
CA VAL A 13 2.47 10.95 4.14
C VAL A 13 2.68 9.44 3.98
N ILE A 14 3.92 8.97 4.03
CA ILE A 14 4.23 7.54 3.92
C ILE A 14 3.64 6.74 5.10
N LYS A 15 3.67 7.28 6.32
CA LYS A 15 3.05 6.64 7.49
C LYS A 15 1.54 6.53 7.34
N GLU A 16 0.90 7.60 6.87
CA GLU A 16 -0.55 7.62 6.62
C GLU A 16 -0.94 6.61 5.54
N GLN A 17 -0.24 6.61 4.40
CA GLN A 17 -0.47 5.64 3.33
C GLN A 17 -0.32 4.19 3.81
N ASN A 18 0.70 3.90 4.63
CA ASN A 18 0.86 2.58 5.22
C ASN A 18 -0.31 2.20 6.14
N ARG A 19 -0.84 3.15 6.92
CA ARG A 19 -1.99 2.92 7.80
C ARG A 19 -3.25 2.66 6.98
N GLU A 20 -3.46 3.43 5.92
CA GLU A 20 -4.58 3.28 4.99
C GLU A 20 -4.52 1.92 4.28
N LEU A 21 -3.39 1.55 3.68
CA LEU A 21 -3.20 0.26 3.01
C LEU A 21 -3.45 -0.93 3.95
N ARG A 22 -3.02 -0.85 5.21
CA ARG A 22 -3.33 -1.87 6.24
C ARG A 22 -4.82 -1.90 6.60
N GLY A 23 -5.49 -0.75 6.59
CA GLY A 23 -6.94 -0.65 6.74
C GLY A 23 -7.67 -1.34 5.60
N THR A 24 -7.30 -1.00 4.37
CA THR A 24 -7.85 -1.56 3.12
C THR A 24 -7.65 -3.07 3.06
N GLN A 25 -6.46 -3.59 3.39
CA GLN A 25 -6.21 -5.03 3.42
C GLN A 25 -7.15 -5.77 4.40
N ARG A 26 -7.42 -5.18 5.56
CA ARG A 26 -8.37 -5.74 6.53
C ARG A 26 -9.82 -5.63 6.07
N ALA A 27 -10.18 -4.54 5.40
CA ALA A 27 -11.51 -4.38 4.80
C ALA A 27 -11.75 -5.45 3.73
N ILE A 28 -10.79 -5.67 2.83
CA ILE A 28 -10.82 -6.73 1.81
C ILE A 28 -11.03 -8.12 2.44
N SER A 29 -10.32 -8.43 3.53
CA SER A 29 -10.50 -9.71 4.23
C SER A 29 -11.90 -9.84 4.85
N ARG A 30 -12.46 -8.77 5.42
CA ARG A 30 -13.83 -8.76 5.96
C ARG A 30 -14.87 -8.91 4.85
N ASP A 31 -14.70 -8.19 3.74
CA ASP A 31 -15.59 -8.25 2.59
C ASP A 31 -15.60 -9.66 1.99
N ARG A 32 -14.44 -10.32 1.89
CA ARG A 32 -14.37 -11.73 1.47
C ARG A 32 -15.18 -12.64 2.39
N ALA A 33 -15.05 -12.50 3.71
CA ALA A 33 -15.80 -13.29 4.66
C ALA A 33 -17.32 -13.02 4.58
N ALA A 34 -17.73 -11.78 4.32
CA ALA A 34 -19.13 -11.43 4.08
C ALA A 34 -19.67 -12.08 2.80
N LEU A 35 -18.91 -12.00 1.70
CA LEU A 35 -19.23 -12.65 0.43
C LEU A 35 -19.37 -14.18 0.60
N GLU A 36 -18.50 -14.82 1.37
CA GLU A 36 -18.60 -16.27 1.66
C GLU A 36 -19.88 -16.66 2.42
N ARG A 37 -20.33 -15.80 3.34
CA ARG A 37 -21.61 -16.02 4.04
C ARG A 37 -22.80 -15.86 3.10
N GLN A 38 -22.77 -14.82 2.26
CA GLN A 38 -23.79 -14.60 1.23
C GLN A 38 -23.84 -15.75 0.21
N GLU A 39 -22.69 -16.29 -0.19
CA GLU A 39 -22.61 -17.47 -1.06
C GLU A 39 -23.38 -18.66 -0.47
N LYS A 40 -23.12 -18.98 0.80
CA LYS A 40 -23.81 -20.07 1.51
C LYS A 40 -25.31 -19.81 1.67
N GLN A 41 -25.70 -18.57 1.94
CA GLN A 41 -27.13 -18.20 2.04
C GLN A 41 -27.84 -18.38 0.70
N LEU A 42 -27.26 -17.89 -0.40
CA LEU A 42 -27.81 -18.08 -1.74
C LEU A 42 -27.92 -19.56 -2.12
N GLU A 43 -26.92 -20.39 -1.78
CA GLU A 43 -26.98 -21.84 -2.02
C GLU A 43 -28.15 -22.51 -1.28
N LEU A 44 -28.41 -22.11 -0.03
CA LEU A 44 -29.55 -22.61 0.75
C LEU A 44 -30.88 -22.13 0.17
N GLU A 45 -30.95 -20.88 -0.25
CA GLU A 45 -32.16 -20.29 -0.82
C GLU A 45 -32.50 -20.92 -2.18
N ILE A 46 -31.51 -21.13 -3.05
CA ILE A 46 -31.68 -21.88 -4.31
C ILE A 46 -32.22 -23.28 -4.03
N LYS A 47 -31.68 -23.99 -3.04
CA LYS A 47 -32.18 -25.32 -2.65
C LYS A 47 -33.63 -25.28 -2.17
N LYS A 48 -34.02 -24.25 -1.41
CA LYS A 48 -35.42 -24.08 -0.96
C LYS A 48 -36.35 -23.79 -2.13
N MET A 49 -35.99 -22.85 -3.01
CA MET A 49 -36.81 -22.48 -4.17
C MET A 49 -36.92 -23.63 -5.19
N ALA A 50 -35.86 -24.44 -5.32
CA ALA A 50 -35.88 -25.64 -6.14
C ALA A 50 -36.88 -26.69 -5.62
N LYS A 51 -36.98 -26.88 -4.29
CA LYS A 51 -37.98 -27.78 -3.68
C LYS A 51 -39.41 -27.30 -3.90
N ILE A 52 -39.63 -25.98 -3.91
CA ILE A 52 -40.93 -25.36 -4.16
C ILE A 52 -41.31 -25.45 -5.65
N GLY A 53 -40.35 -25.72 -6.54
CA GLY A 53 -40.57 -25.82 -7.99
C GLY A 53 -40.59 -24.47 -8.72
N ASN A 54 -40.20 -23.37 -8.05
CA ASN A 54 -40.15 -22.05 -8.66
C ASN A 54 -38.88 -21.88 -9.52
N LYS A 55 -38.98 -22.27 -10.80
CA LYS A 55 -37.87 -22.26 -11.76
C LYS A 55 -37.37 -20.85 -12.09
N GLU A 56 -38.26 -19.85 -12.12
CA GLU A 56 -37.90 -18.46 -12.41
C GLU A 56 -37.00 -17.89 -11.30
N ALA A 57 -37.39 -18.06 -10.04
CA ALA A 57 -36.60 -17.63 -8.89
C ALA A 57 -35.23 -18.32 -8.84
N CYS A 58 -35.19 -19.64 -9.09
CA CYS A 58 -33.94 -20.39 -9.16
C CYS A 58 -32.99 -19.85 -10.24
N ARG A 59 -33.52 -19.45 -11.41
CA ARG A 59 -32.70 -18.89 -12.50
C ARG A 59 -32.07 -17.55 -12.09
N VAL A 60 -32.83 -16.68 -11.45
CA VAL A 60 -32.33 -15.38 -10.97
C VAL A 60 -31.28 -15.57 -9.87
N LEU A 61 -31.57 -16.39 -8.86
CA LEU A 61 -30.66 -16.67 -7.75
C LEU A 61 -29.37 -17.36 -8.23
N ALA A 62 -29.45 -18.29 -9.19
CA ALA A 62 -28.27 -18.91 -9.79
C ALA A 62 -27.38 -17.88 -10.51
N LYS A 63 -27.97 -16.92 -11.23
CA LYS A 63 -27.22 -15.83 -11.86
C LYS A 63 -26.50 -14.97 -10.82
N GLN A 64 -27.17 -14.65 -9.72
CA GLN A 64 -26.58 -13.92 -8.59
C GLN A 64 -25.42 -14.71 -7.96
N LEU A 65 -25.56 -16.02 -7.76
CA LEU A 65 -24.50 -16.87 -7.23
C LEU A 65 -23.23 -16.83 -8.11
N VAL A 66 -23.39 -16.91 -9.43
CA VAL A 66 -22.25 -16.82 -10.37
C VAL A 66 -21.58 -15.46 -10.30
N GLN A 67 -22.36 -14.38 -10.23
CA GLN A 67 -21.81 -13.02 -10.09
C GLN A 67 -21.05 -12.86 -8.77
N LEU A 68 -21.59 -13.38 -7.69
CA LEU A 68 -20.98 -13.34 -6.36
C LEU A 68 -19.67 -14.14 -6.32
N ARG A 69 -19.62 -15.33 -6.94
CA ARG A 69 -18.37 -16.09 -7.12
C ARG A 69 -17.32 -15.31 -7.90
N LYS A 70 -17.71 -14.65 -9.00
CA LYS A 70 -16.80 -13.76 -9.76
C LYS A 70 -16.28 -12.61 -8.90
N GLN A 71 -17.14 -11.99 -8.08
CA GLN A 71 -16.74 -10.93 -7.16
C GLN A 71 -15.72 -11.43 -6.12
N LYS A 72 -15.97 -12.58 -5.49
CA LYS A 72 -15.05 -13.23 -4.56
C LYS A 72 -13.69 -13.52 -5.20
N THR A 73 -13.65 -14.00 -6.45
CA THR A 73 -12.40 -14.19 -7.20
C THR A 73 -11.67 -12.88 -7.46
N ARG A 74 -12.39 -11.82 -7.87
CA ARG A 74 -11.80 -10.48 -8.06
C ARG A 74 -11.16 -9.94 -6.78
N THR A 75 -11.71 -10.25 -5.60
CA THR A 75 -11.13 -9.85 -4.31
C THR A 75 -9.70 -10.37 -4.12
N PHE A 76 -9.32 -11.51 -4.71
CA PHE A 76 -7.92 -11.99 -4.67
C PHE A 76 -6.98 -11.11 -5.48
N ALA A 77 -7.40 -10.70 -6.69
CA ALA A 77 -6.63 -9.77 -7.50
C ALA A 77 -6.52 -8.38 -6.84
N VAL A 78 -7.58 -7.91 -6.19
CA VAL A 78 -7.54 -6.65 -5.43
C VAL A 78 -6.59 -6.76 -4.23
N SER A 79 -6.64 -7.87 -3.49
CA SER A 79 -5.72 -8.11 -2.37
C SER A 79 -4.26 -8.14 -2.80
N SER A 80 -3.94 -8.79 -3.93
CA SER A 80 -2.57 -8.83 -4.43
C SER A 80 -2.10 -7.45 -4.89
N LYS A 81 -2.99 -6.65 -5.48
CA LYS A 81 -2.70 -5.26 -5.87
C LYS A 81 -2.43 -4.37 -4.66
N VAL A 82 -3.22 -4.48 -3.59
CA VAL A 82 -2.96 -3.74 -2.34
C VAL A 82 -1.63 -4.16 -1.70
N THR A 83 -1.33 -5.46 -1.75
CA THR A 83 -0.04 -5.98 -1.25
C THR A 83 1.13 -5.42 -2.06
N SER A 84 1.04 -5.36 -3.39
CA SER A 84 2.11 -4.79 -4.23
C SER A 84 2.27 -3.29 -4.01
N MET A 85 1.19 -2.54 -3.82
CA MET A 85 1.24 -1.12 -3.44
C MET A 85 1.92 -0.91 -2.08
N SER A 86 1.66 -1.79 -1.11
CA SER A 86 2.34 -1.77 0.19
C SER A 86 3.84 -2.00 0.05
N THR A 87 4.26 -2.97 -0.77
CA THR A 87 5.67 -3.20 -1.08
C THR A 87 6.30 -2.00 -1.78
N GLN A 88 5.64 -1.42 -2.78
CA GLN A 88 6.12 -0.23 -3.48
C GLN A 88 6.28 0.96 -2.53
N THR A 89 5.36 1.13 -1.59
CA THR A 89 5.44 2.17 -0.55
C THR A 89 6.64 1.95 0.38
N LYS A 90 6.93 0.70 0.76
CA LYS A 90 8.14 0.37 1.54
C LYS A 90 9.42 0.67 0.78
N VAL A 91 9.48 0.30 -0.50
CA VAL A 91 10.63 0.59 -1.36
C VAL A 91 10.86 2.10 -1.46
N MET A 92 9.80 2.87 -1.70
CA MET A 92 9.85 4.34 -1.74
C MET A 92 10.37 4.92 -0.41
N ASN A 93 9.92 4.41 0.74
CA ASN A 93 10.43 4.84 2.05
C ASN A 93 11.94 4.58 2.19
N SER A 94 12.40 3.37 1.85
CA SER A 94 13.82 3.03 1.88
C SER A 94 14.66 3.93 0.94
N GLN A 95 14.16 4.20 -0.27
CA GLN A 95 14.81 5.11 -1.21
C GLN A 95 14.90 6.53 -0.67
N MET A 96 13.85 7.04 -0.03
CA MET A 96 13.85 8.38 0.59
C MET A 96 14.87 8.48 1.72
N LYS A 97 14.95 7.47 2.60
CA LYS A 97 15.97 7.41 3.65
C LYS A 97 17.39 7.36 3.08
N MET A 98 17.59 6.56 2.04
CA MET A 98 18.86 6.48 1.33
C MET A 98 19.23 7.83 0.70
N ALA A 99 18.29 8.54 0.07
CA ALA A 99 18.52 9.88 -0.47
C ALA A 99 18.91 10.89 0.62
N GLY A 100 18.27 10.81 1.79
CA GLY A 100 18.66 11.61 2.97
C GLY A 100 20.10 11.32 3.42
N ALA A 101 20.44 10.05 3.56
CA ALA A 101 21.79 9.62 3.95
C ALA A 101 22.85 10.02 2.91
N MET A 102 22.56 9.84 1.61
CA MET A 102 23.43 10.26 0.52
C MET A 102 23.65 11.78 0.53
N SER A 103 22.59 12.57 0.80
CA SER A 103 22.72 14.02 0.94
C SER A 103 23.65 14.41 2.08
N THR A 104 23.54 13.75 3.25
CA THR A 104 24.44 14.00 4.38
C THR A 104 25.88 13.60 4.06
N THR A 105 26.10 12.44 3.43
CA THR A 105 27.44 12.00 3.02
C THR A 105 28.04 12.94 1.99
N ALA A 106 27.27 13.40 1.01
CA ALA A 106 27.73 14.36 0.01
C ALA A 106 28.18 15.67 0.66
N LYS A 107 27.41 16.19 1.64
CA LYS A 107 27.82 17.38 2.41
C LYS A 107 29.13 17.15 3.16
N SER A 108 29.25 16.03 3.88
CA SER A 108 30.48 15.67 4.60
C SER A 108 31.68 15.52 3.66
N MET A 109 31.47 14.91 2.49
CA MET A 109 32.50 14.76 1.46
C MET A 109 32.96 16.12 0.92
N ILE A 110 32.03 17.04 0.64
CA ILE A 110 32.36 18.42 0.21
C ILE A 110 33.16 19.14 1.30
N HIS A 111 32.77 19.03 2.57
CA HIS A 111 33.51 19.62 3.69
C HIS A 111 34.93 19.06 3.78
N LEU A 112 35.10 17.73 3.67
CA LEU A 112 36.41 17.09 3.64
C LEU A 112 37.25 17.57 2.46
N MET A 113 36.70 17.59 1.24
CA MET A 113 37.40 18.08 0.05
C MET A 113 37.85 19.54 0.20
N THR A 114 36.98 20.39 0.75
CA THR A 114 37.30 21.81 0.96
C THR A 114 38.45 21.97 1.96
N SER A 115 38.43 21.21 3.06
CA SER A 115 39.51 21.22 4.06
C SER A 115 40.84 20.71 3.48
N LEU A 116 40.78 19.69 2.62
CA LEU A 116 41.95 19.13 1.96
C LEU A 116 42.56 20.14 0.98
N MET A 117 41.72 20.83 0.20
CA MET A 117 42.16 21.90 -0.71
C MET A 117 42.81 23.08 0.04
N ALA A 118 42.27 23.45 1.21
CA ALA A 118 42.87 24.49 2.03
C ALA A 118 44.27 24.07 2.57
N LEU A 119 44.43 22.81 2.96
CA LEU A 119 45.71 22.24 3.39
C LEU A 119 46.74 22.16 2.26
N THR A 120 46.33 21.75 1.06
CA THR A 120 47.24 21.67 -0.11
C THR A 120 47.67 23.05 -0.58
N MET A 121 46.80 24.06 -0.53
CA MET A 121 47.17 25.45 -0.82
C MET A 121 48.16 26.01 0.21
N LYS A 122 47.94 25.78 1.52
CA LYS A 122 48.90 26.16 2.58
C LYS A 122 50.26 25.46 2.41
N ARG A 123 50.29 24.19 1.98
CA ARG A 123 51.55 23.48 1.68
C ARG A 123 52.28 24.08 0.48
N LYS A 124 51.59 24.40 -0.61
CA LYS A 124 52.21 25.03 -1.80
C LYS A 124 52.76 26.42 -1.48
N ALA A 125 52.03 27.23 -0.71
CA ALA A 125 52.46 28.57 -0.32
C ALA A 125 53.62 28.62 0.69
N LYS A 126 53.96 27.48 1.34
CA LYS A 126 55.09 27.38 2.26
C LYS A 126 56.38 26.87 1.58
N ILE A 127 56.27 26.40 0.34
CA ILE A 127 57.39 25.90 -0.48
C ILE A 127 57.92 26.99 -1.43
N LEU A 128 57.15 28.07 -1.63
CA LEU A 128 57.58 29.32 -2.24
C LEU A 128 58.02 30.30 -1.15
#